data_AF-A0A929T483-F1
#
_entry.id   AF-A0A929T483-F1
#
_cell.length_a   1.000
_cell.length_b   1.000
_cell.length_c   1.000
_cell.angle_alpha   90.00
_cell.angle_beta   90.00
_cell.angle_gamma   90.00
#
_symmetry.space_group_name_H-M   'P 1'
#
loop_
_entity.id
_entity.type
_entity.pdbx_description
1 polymer ?
#
loop_
_entity_poly.entity_id
_entity_poly.type
_entity_poly.pdbx_seq_one_letter_code
_entity_poly.pdbx_strand_id
1 'polypeptide(L)'
;MAQQIMPIYEPLFSDGSFGYRPGRSAKDVIRKIKEYVEQGYTRAVVLDLSNYFDMIGHVKLLNLLRQNVKDERVIQLIKRYLKSGVMENGVVPPTEEGST
;
A
#
# COMPACT_ATOMS: atom_id res chain seq x y z
N MET A 1 -2.05 -14.76 3.01
CA MET A 1 -1.88 -14.16 1.67
C MET A 1 -0.64 -13.26 1.60
N ALA A 2 -0.53 -12.25 2.49
CA ALA A 2 0.60 -11.31 2.49
C ALA A 2 1.98 -11.99 2.51
N GLN A 3 2.16 -13.05 3.30
CA GLN A 3 3.44 -13.79 3.37
C GLN A 3 3.96 -14.32 2.02
N GLN A 4 3.09 -14.60 1.06
CA GLN A 4 3.47 -15.12 -0.25
C GLN A 4 3.66 -14.01 -1.29
N ILE A 5 2.96 -12.87 -1.13
CA ILE A 5 3.06 -11.72 -2.04
C ILE A 5 4.24 -10.83 -1.68
N MET A 6 4.55 -10.71 -0.40
CA MET A 6 5.60 -9.83 0.11
C MET A 6 6.99 -10.13 -0.48
N PRO A 7 7.45 -11.39 -0.61
CA PRO A 7 8.73 -11.66 -1.29
C PRO A 7 8.79 -11.22 -2.75
N ILE A 8 7.64 -11.09 -3.43
CA ILE A 8 7.55 -10.63 -4.82
C ILE A 8 7.72 -9.09 -4.88
N TYR A 9 7.10 -8.37 -3.95
CA TYR A 9 7.05 -6.90 -3.96
C TYR A 9 8.14 -6.22 -3.13
N GLU A 10 8.64 -6.86 -2.08
CA GLU A 10 9.69 -6.31 -1.23
C GLU A 10 10.92 -5.82 -2.00
N PRO A 11 11.46 -6.55 -3.00
CA PRO A 11 12.60 -6.07 -3.80
C PRO A 11 12.23 -4.95 -4.80
N LEU A 12 10.95 -4.69 -5.04
CA LEU A 12 10.48 -3.67 -5.98
C LEU A 12 10.26 -2.31 -5.31
N PHE A 13 10.17 -2.25 -3.99
CA PHE A 13 9.98 -0.99 -3.28
C PHE A 13 11.25 -0.14 -3.29
N SER A 14 11.08 1.17 -3.48
CA SER A 14 12.15 2.15 -3.30
C SER A 14 12.80 2.04 -1.92
N ASP A 15 14.09 2.31 -1.84
CA ASP A 15 14.82 2.42 -0.58
C ASP A 15 14.27 3.51 0.35
N GLY A 16 13.59 4.52 -0.22
CA GLY A 16 12.89 5.56 0.53
C GLY A 16 11.51 5.16 1.07
N SER A 17 11.06 3.93 0.82
CA SER A 17 9.79 3.41 1.34
C SER A 17 10.02 2.65 2.65
N PHE A 18 9.37 3.09 3.75
CA PHE A 18 9.59 2.53 5.08
C PHE A 18 8.33 1.94 5.73
N GLY A 19 7.15 2.43 5.38
CA GLY A 19 5.89 2.02 6.00
C GLY A 19 5.48 0.59 5.59
N TYR A 20 4.91 -0.16 6.54
CA TYR A 20 4.33 -1.50 6.31
C TYR A 20 5.28 -2.54 5.71
N ARG A 21 6.59 -2.37 5.86
CA ARG A 21 7.62 -3.27 5.32
C ARG A 21 8.37 -4.05 6.41
N PRO A 22 8.69 -5.32 6.17
CA PRO A 22 9.50 -6.12 7.09
C PRO A 22 10.91 -5.54 7.22
N GLY A 23 11.42 -5.44 8.45
CA GLY A 23 12.79 -4.95 8.69
C GLY A 23 13.01 -3.45 8.44
N ARG A 24 11.94 -2.67 8.20
CA ARG A 24 11.98 -1.20 8.09
C ARG A 24 11.16 -0.59 9.23
N SER A 25 11.59 0.55 9.75
CA SER A 25 10.97 1.20 10.89
C SER A 25 10.95 2.73 10.79
N ALA A 26 10.14 3.38 11.63
CA ALA A 26 10.15 4.83 11.77
C ALA A 26 11.54 5.38 12.18
N LYS A 27 12.35 4.59 12.91
CA LYS A 27 13.73 4.97 13.26
C LYS A 27 14.62 5.10 12.04
N ASP A 28 14.40 4.26 11.02
CA ASP A 28 15.16 4.32 9.77
C ASP A 28 14.81 5.57 8.96
N VAL A 29 13.55 6.02 9.02
CA VAL A 29 13.11 7.30 8.45
C VAL A 29 13.87 8.46 9.10
N ILE A 30 13.94 8.50 10.44
CA ILE A 30 14.64 9.56 11.18
C ILE A 30 16.13 9.60 10.79
N ARG A 31 16.77 8.43 10.68
CA ARG A 31 18.16 8.35 10.23
C ARG A 31 18.33 8.91 8.81
N LYS A 32 17.41 8.57 7.91
CA LYS A 32 17.46 9.04 6.52
C LYS A 32 17.26 10.55 6.40
N ILE A 33 16.33 11.12 7.18
CA ILE A 33 16.13 12.56 7.27
C ILE A 33 17.40 13.25 7.77
N LYS A 34 18.06 12.70 8.80
CA LYS A 34 19.32 13.23 9.31
C LYS A 34 20.41 13.27 8.23
N GLU A 35 20.56 12.21 7.44
CA GLU A 35 21.49 12.19 6.31
C GLU A 35 21.21 13.31 5.29
N TYR A 36 19.94 13.59 4.98
CA TYR A 36 19.58 14.69 4.08
C TYR A 36 19.91 16.06 4.67
N VAL A 37 19.66 16.26 5.97
CA VAL A 37 20.02 17.51 6.65
C VAL A 37 21.54 17.74 6.62
N GLU A 38 22.33 16.69 6.86
CA GLU A 38 23.80 16.74 6.80
C GLU A 38 24.33 17.05 5.38
N GLN A 39 23.58 16.70 4.35
CA GLN A 39 23.87 17.06 2.95
C GLN A 39 23.41 18.49 2.58
N GLY A 40 22.81 19.23 3.51
CA GLY A 40 22.35 20.61 3.31
C GLY A 40 20.89 20.76 2.88
N TYR A 41 20.11 19.68 2.81
CA TYR A 41 18.68 19.74 2.52
C TYR A 41 17.89 20.13 3.78
N THR A 42 17.61 21.43 3.93
CA THR A 42 17.01 22.00 5.16
C THR A 42 15.54 22.35 5.04
N ARG A 43 14.91 22.08 3.89
CA ARG A 43 13.49 22.30 3.65
C ARG A 43 12.79 20.99 3.30
N ALA A 44 11.61 20.81 3.86
CA ALA A 44 10.75 19.66 3.59
C ALA A 44 9.49 20.10 2.87
N VAL A 45 9.02 19.27 1.95
CA VAL A 45 7.67 19.34 1.38
C VAL A 45 6.90 18.16 1.95
N VAL A 46 5.81 18.46 2.66
CA VAL A 46 4.94 17.44 3.25
C VAL A 46 3.78 17.21 2.29
N LEU A 47 3.58 15.96 1.89
CA LEU A 47 2.45 15.51 1.10
C LEU A 47 1.70 14.47 1.90
N ASP A 48 0.39 14.64 2.01
CA ASP A 48 -0.51 13.69 2.65
C ASP A 48 -1.73 13.46 1.76
N LEU A 49 -2.23 12.23 1.76
CA LEU A 49 -3.41 11.84 1.00
C LEU A 49 -4.55 11.56 1.99
N SER A 50 -5.50 12.49 2.09
CA SER A 50 -6.68 12.32 2.93
C SER A 50 -7.51 11.12 2.46
N ASN A 51 -8.05 10.35 3.41
CA ASN A 51 -8.89 9.17 3.15
C ASN A 51 -8.25 8.20 2.15
N TYR A 52 -6.92 8.05 2.18
CA TYR A 52 -6.18 7.26 1.19
C TYR A 52 -6.79 5.88 0.96
N PHE A 53 -7.06 5.15 2.05
CA PHE A 53 -7.61 3.81 1.98
C PHE A 53 -9.04 3.76 1.50
N ASP A 54 -9.83 4.82 1.62
CA ASP A 54 -11.22 4.87 1.15
C ASP A 54 -11.31 5.20 -0.35
N MET A 55 -10.26 5.79 -0.92
CA MET A 55 -10.24 6.29 -2.31
C MET A 55 -9.40 5.42 -3.26
N ILE A 56 -8.97 4.22 -2.84
CA ILE A 56 -8.17 3.34 -3.70
C ILE A 56 -9.06 2.73 -4.79
N GLY A 57 -8.90 3.16 -6.05
CA GLY A 57 -9.60 2.58 -7.19
C GLY A 57 -9.24 1.10 -7.41
N HIS A 58 -10.20 0.19 -7.28
CA HIS A 58 -9.96 -1.26 -7.33
C HIS A 58 -9.39 -1.73 -8.66
N VAL A 59 -9.88 -1.19 -9.79
CA VAL A 59 -9.41 -1.57 -11.13
C VAL A 59 -7.92 -1.26 -11.28
N LYS A 60 -7.49 -0.08 -10.84
CA LYS A 60 -6.09 0.35 -10.90
C LYS A 60 -5.22 -0.53 -10.03
N LEU A 61 -5.62 -0.77 -8.78
CA LEU A 61 -4.89 -1.64 -7.85
C LEU A 61 -4.73 -3.07 -8.40
N LEU A 62 -5.81 -3.68 -8.87
CA LEU A 62 -5.76 -5.05 -9.41
C LEU A 62 -4.90 -5.14 -10.68
N ASN A 63 -4.91 -4.12 -11.54
CA ASN A 63 -4.04 -4.09 -12.71
C ASN A 63 -2.56 -3.96 -12.34
N LEU A 64 -2.22 -3.17 -11.32
CA LEU A 64 -0.85 -3.12 -10.77
C LEU A 64 -0.43 -4.47 -10.18
N LEU A 65 -1.34 -5.18 -9.50
CA LEU A 65 -1.06 -6.50 -8.93
C LEU A 65 -0.77 -7.55 -10.01
N ARG A 66 -1.51 -7.54 -11.13
CA ARG A 66 -1.30 -8.46 -12.27
C ARG A 66 0.06 -8.33 -12.97
N GLN A 67 0.76 -7.21 -12.77
CA GLN A 67 2.09 -7.02 -13.35
C GLN A 67 3.08 -8.04 -12.78
N ASN A 68 3.00 -8.34 -11.48
CA ASN A 68 3.95 -9.24 -10.80
C ASN A 68 3.31 -10.55 -10.29
N VAL A 69 1.99 -10.59 -10.08
CA VAL A 69 1.26 -11.81 -9.67
C VAL A 69 0.49 -12.36 -10.87
N LYS A 70 0.95 -13.50 -11.41
CA LYS A 70 0.35 -14.12 -12.61
C LYS A 70 -0.80 -15.08 -12.31
N ASP A 71 -0.91 -15.55 -11.07
CA ASP A 71 -1.99 -16.43 -10.67
C ASP A 71 -3.30 -15.63 -10.48
N GLU A 72 -4.21 -15.75 -11.45
CA GLU A 72 -5.48 -15.04 -11.42
C GLU A 72 -6.36 -15.45 -10.22
N ARG A 73 -6.18 -16.64 -9.64
CA ARG A 73 -6.92 -17.05 -8.43
C ARG A 73 -6.57 -16.17 -7.24
N VAL A 74 -5.30 -15.78 -7.12
CA VAL A 74 -4.81 -14.85 -6.11
C VAL A 74 -5.42 -13.47 -6.34
N ILE A 75 -5.41 -12.98 -7.58
CA ILE A 75 -6.01 -11.69 -7.93
C ILE A 75 -7.51 -11.64 -7.62
N GLN A 76 -8.25 -12.69 -7.97
CA GLN A 76 -9.68 -12.80 -7.66
C GLN A 76 -9.94 -12.87 -6.16
N LEU A 77 -9.04 -13.49 -5.38
CA LEU A 77 -9.13 -13.49 -3.92
C LEU A 77 -8.94 -12.08 -3.34
N ILE A 78 -7.93 -11.32 -3.80
CA ILE A 78 -7.74 -9.90 -3.40
C ILE A 78 -8.97 -9.08 -3.75
N LYS A 79 -9.50 -9.23 -4.97
CA LYS A 79 -10.70 -8.54 -5.41
C LYS A 79 -11.90 -8.80 -4.49
N ARG A 80 -12.05 -10.04 -3.98
CA ARG A 80 -13.11 -10.37 -3.03
C ARG A 80 -12.93 -9.65 -1.69
N TYR A 81 -11.69 -9.55 -1.18
CA TYR A 81 -11.40 -8.77 0.03
C TYR A 81 -11.66 -7.27 -0.16
N LEU A 82 -11.30 -6.71 -1.33
CA LEU A 82 -11.58 -5.30 -1.62
C LEU A 82 -13.10 -5.02 -1.72
N LYS A 83 -13.87 -5.99 -2.21
CA LYS A 83 -15.32 -5.88 -2.38
C LYS A 83 -16.14 -6.33 -1.18
N SER A 84 -15.54 -6.93 -0.15
CA SER A 84 -16.32 -7.47 0.97
C SER A 84 -17.02 -6.38 1.78
N GLY A 85 -16.68 -5.10 1.56
CA GLY A 85 -17.31 -3.96 2.20
C GLY A 85 -17.21 -4.00 3.73
N VAL A 86 -17.65 -2.94 4.37
CA VAL A 86 -17.96 -2.97 5.80
C VAL A 86 -19.48 -3.18 5.90
N MET A 87 -19.95 -4.11 6.75
CA MET A 87 -21.38 -4.21 7.01
C MET A 87 -21.86 -2.92 7.67
N GLU A 88 -22.65 -2.12 6.96
CA GLU A 88 -23.38 -0.99 7.53
C GLU A 88 -24.86 -1.33 7.62
N ASN A 89 -25.42 -1.32 8.84
CA ASN A 89 -26.85 -1.51 9.09
C ASN A 89 -27.47 -2.79 8.48
N GLY A 90 -26.70 -3.87 8.38
CA GLY A 90 -27.17 -5.17 7.87
C GLY A 90 -27.20 -5.30 6.34
N VAL A 91 -26.69 -4.29 5.61
CA VAL A 91 -26.53 -4.33 4.15
C VAL A 91 -25.06 -4.18 3.79
N VAL A 92 -24.58 -4.99 2.84
CA VAL A 92 -23.26 -4.81 2.25
C VAL A 92 -23.44 -4.04 0.94
N PRO A 93 -23.20 -2.71 0.90
CA PRO A 93 -23.28 -1.97 -0.35
C PRO A 93 -22.15 -2.43 -1.30
N PRO A 94 -22.39 -2.43 -2.62
CA PRO A 94 -21.33 -2.70 -3.59
C PRO A 94 -20.24 -1.63 -3.49
N THR A 95 -18.99 -2.05 -3.28
CA THR A 95 -17.82 -1.17 -3.15
C THR A 95 -16.97 -1.21 -4.43
N GLU A 96 -16.77 -0.06 -5.07
CA GLU A 96 -15.92 0.08 -6.27
C GLU A 96 -14.56 0.74 -6.00
N GLU A 97 -14.44 1.43 -4.87
CA GLU A 97 -13.23 2.10 -4.39
C GLU A 97 -13.05 1.84 -2.89
N GLY A 98 -11.80 1.90 -2.45
CA GLY A 98 -11.45 1.79 -1.04
C GLY A 98 -10.99 0.40 -0.61
N SER A 99 -10.49 0.27 0.61
CA SER A 99 -10.03 -0.98 1.21
C SER A 99 -10.36 -0.98 2.69
N THR A 100 -10.94 -2.08 3.16
CA THR A 100 -11.28 -2.33 4.57
C THR A 100 -10.07 -2.70 5.42
#